data_AF-A0A7R9UN41-F1
#
_entry.id   AF-A0A7R9UN41-F1
#
_cell.length_a   1.000
_cell.length_b   1.000
_cell.length_c   1.000
_cell.angle_alpha   90.00
_cell.angle_beta   90.00
_cell.angle_gamma   90.00
#
_symmetry.space_group_name_H-M   'P 1'
#
loop_
_entity.id
_entity.type
_entity.pdbx_description
1 polymer ?
#
loop_
_entity_poly.entity_id
_entity_poly.type
_entity_poly.pdbx_seq_one_letter_code
_entity_poly.pdbx_strand_id
1 'polypeptide(L)'
;ALFVVLFALEVALKMAGLSIAGYFSDTWNRIDFCVIVASVMMVLIRSAISSLFAAGVLVLAPARAVRLLRILRTIRTISIFSHSHKLRTLTRLFVQMRPVIVTILGTILMILYAYLVIGIEAFKGKAVYSAEER
;
A
#
# COMPACT_ATOMS: atom_id res chain seq x y z
N ALA A 1 -16.81 2.18 -17.04
CA ALA A 1 -18.03 2.42 -16.24
C ALA A 1 -18.65 1.12 -15.74
N LEU A 2 -18.87 0.12 -16.61
CA LEU A 2 -19.52 -1.15 -16.28
C LEU A 2 -18.88 -1.91 -15.10
N PHE A 3 -17.55 -2.06 -15.09
CA PHE A 3 -16.78 -2.61 -13.96
C PHE A 3 -16.89 -1.79 -12.66
N VAL A 4 -17.23 -0.50 -12.72
CA VAL A 4 -17.43 0.35 -11.55
C VAL A 4 -18.79 0.10 -10.94
N VAL A 5 -19.80 0.03 -11.80
CA VAL A 5 -21.18 -0.21 -11.40
C VAL A 5 -21.33 -1.61 -10.82
N LEU A 6 -20.74 -2.64 -11.44
CA LEU A 6 -20.75 -4.01 -10.91
C LEU A 6 -20.08 -4.11 -9.54
N PHE A 7 -18.94 -3.46 -9.36
CA PHE A 7 -18.22 -3.48 -8.09
C PHE A 7 -18.94 -2.68 -6.99
N ALA A 8 -19.57 -1.57 -7.36
CA ALA A 8 -20.44 -0.81 -6.46
C ALA A 8 -21.67 -1.61 -6.05
N LEU A 9 -22.28 -2.36 -6.98
CA LEU A 9 -23.39 -3.27 -6.71
C LEU A 9 -22.96 -4.40 -5.76
N GLU A 10 -21.80 -5.02 -5.99
CA GLU A 10 -21.27 -6.07 -5.13
C GLU A 10 -21.05 -5.59 -3.69
N VAL A 11 -20.49 -4.39 -3.52
CA VAL A 11 -20.30 -3.78 -2.21
C VAL A 11 -21.62 -3.38 -1.54
N ALA A 12 -22.59 -2.87 -2.30
CA ALA A 12 -23.94 -2.59 -1.79
C ALA A 12 -24.66 -3.86 -1.32
N LEU A 13 -24.57 -4.94 -2.09
CA LEU A 13 -25.14 -6.25 -1.74
C LEU A 13 -24.45 -6.84 -0.50
N LYS A 14 -23.12 -6.74 -0.39
CA LYS A 14 -22.38 -7.18 0.81
C LYS A 14 -22.74 -6.37 2.05
N MET A 15 -22.93 -5.06 1.93
CA MET A 15 -23.39 -4.21 3.03
C MET A 15 -24.82 -4.54 3.47
N ALA A 16 -25.71 -4.86 2.52
CA ALA A 16 -27.07 -5.27 2.81
C ALA A 16 -27.14 -6.65 3.50
N GLY A 17 -26.23 -7.58 3.17
CA GLY A 17 -26.24 -8.94 3.71
C GLY A 17 -25.49 -9.15 5.04
N LEU A 18 -24.36 -8.45 5.30
CA LEU A 18 -23.50 -8.72 6.46
C LEU A 18 -23.71 -7.80 7.67
N SER A 19 -24.66 -6.86 7.61
CA SER A 19 -24.76 -5.70 8.52
C SER A 19 -23.51 -4.79 8.46
N ILE A 20 -23.68 -3.47 8.70
CA ILE A 20 -22.58 -2.50 8.64
C ILE A 20 -21.37 -2.94 9.50
N ALA A 21 -21.62 -3.43 10.72
CA ALA A 21 -20.55 -3.84 11.64
C ALA A 21 -19.77 -5.09 11.16
N GLY A 22 -20.46 -6.06 10.55
CA GLY A 22 -19.83 -7.24 9.97
C GLY A 22 -18.98 -6.87 8.75
N TYR A 23 -19.49 -5.97 7.91
CA TYR A 23 -18.80 -5.48 6.72
C TYR A 23 -17.45 -4.81 7.06
N PHE A 24 -17.42 -3.93 8.07
CA PHE A 24 -16.20 -3.22 8.45
C PHE A 24 -15.19 -4.06 9.22
N SER A 25 -15.52 -5.28 9.67
CA SER A 25 -14.58 -6.13 10.40
C SER A 25 -13.50 -6.75 9.49
N ASP A 26 -13.85 -7.10 8.25
CA ASP A 26 -12.92 -7.65 7.27
C ASP A 26 -12.09 -6.54 6.60
N THR A 27 -10.77 -6.63 6.73
CA THR A 27 -9.81 -5.69 6.15
C THR A 27 -9.94 -5.58 4.63
N TRP A 28 -10.26 -6.67 3.95
CA TRP A 28 -10.39 -6.64 2.51
C TRP A 28 -11.60 -5.85 2.03
N ASN A 29 -12.68 -5.97 2.78
CA ASN A 29 -13.92 -5.29 2.49
C ASN A 29 -13.80 -3.77 2.72
N ARG A 30 -13.02 -3.37 3.74
CA ARG A 30 -12.62 -1.97 3.95
C ARG A 30 -11.84 -1.40 2.76
N ILE A 31 -10.95 -2.18 2.15
CA ILE A 31 -10.19 -1.77 0.95
C ILE A 31 -11.14 -1.58 -0.23
N ASP A 32 -12.06 -2.51 -0.46
CA ASP A 32 -13.01 -2.44 -1.57
C ASP A 32 -13.93 -1.21 -1.45
N PHE A 33 -14.40 -0.89 -0.24
CA PHE A 33 -15.17 0.33 0.03
C PHE A 33 -14.35 1.60 -0.22
N CYS A 34 -13.11 1.66 0.28
CA CYS A 34 -12.22 2.80 0.07
C CYS A 34 -11.97 3.08 -1.42
N VAL A 35 -11.78 2.03 -2.23
CA VAL A 35 -11.57 2.15 -3.68
C VAL A 35 -12.78 2.76 -4.37
N ILE A 36 -14.00 2.40 -3.98
CA ILE A 36 -15.23 2.97 -4.55
C ILE A 36 -15.34 4.45 -4.18
N VAL A 37 -15.20 4.80 -2.91
CA VAL A 37 -15.28 6.19 -2.43
C VAL A 37 -14.23 7.06 -3.10
N ALA A 38 -12.98 6.59 -3.17
CA ALA A 38 -11.90 7.30 -3.84
C ALA A 38 -12.16 7.46 -5.35
N SER A 39 -12.73 6.43 -6.00
CA SER A 39 -13.09 6.49 -7.42
C SER A 39 -14.18 7.54 -7.69
N VAL A 40 -15.17 7.70 -6.81
CA VAL A 40 -16.23 8.72 -6.94
C VAL A 40 -15.66 10.10 -6.70
N MET A 41 -14.92 10.30 -5.60
CA MET A 41 -14.26 11.57 -5.28
C MET A 41 -13.35 12.03 -6.41
N MET A 42 -12.60 11.11 -7.02
CA MET A 42 -11.72 11.42 -8.13
C MET A 42 -12.46 11.91 -9.38
N VAL A 43 -13.62 11.34 -9.70
CA VAL A 43 -14.45 11.80 -10.83
C VAL A 43 -14.97 13.21 -10.57
N LEU A 44 -15.42 13.50 -9.34
CA LEU A 44 -15.89 14.83 -8.92
C LEU A 44 -14.77 15.87 -8.97
N ILE A 45 -13.57 15.51 -8.50
CA ILE A 45 -12.39 16.37 -8.56
C ILE A 45 -12.01 16.63 -10.02
N ARG A 46 -12.08 15.63 -10.90
CA ARG A 46 -11.78 15.79 -12.33
C ARG A 46 -12.76 16.76 -13.00
N SER A 47 -14.07 16.63 -12.72
CA SER A 47 -15.07 17.55 -13.27
C SER A 47 -14.86 18.98 -12.78
N ALA A 48 -14.58 19.16 -11.48
CA ALA A 48 -14.30 20.46 -10.90
C ALA A 48 -13.02 21.11 -11.46
N ILE A 49 -11.95 20.34 -11.66
CA ILE A 49 -10.72 20.84 -12.27
C ILE A 49 -10.96 21.20 -13.74
N SER A 50 -11.72 20.40 -14.50
CA SER A 50 -12.01 20.71 -15.91
C SER A 50 -12.82 21.99 -16.08
N SER A 51 -13.78 22.28 -15.19
CA SER A 51 -14.53 23.53 -15.21
C SER A 51 -13.67 24.74 -14.83
N LEU A 52 -12.77 24.58 -13.86
CA LEU A 52 -11.83 25.64 -13.44
C LEU A 52 -10.73 25.92 -14.46
N PHE A 53 -10.29 24.89 -15.20
CA PHE A 53 -9.34 25.04 -16.31
C PHE A 53 -9.99 25.77 -17.50
N ALA A 54 -11.25 25.45 -17.83
CA ALA A 54 -12.01 26.18 -18.85
C ALA A 54 -12.23 27.66 -18.48
N ALA A 55 -12.29 27.97 -17.19
CA ALA A 55 -12.36 29.33 -16.67
C ALA A 55 -10.99 30.05 -16.61
N GLY A 56 -9.87 29.40 -16.98
CA GLY A 56 -8.53 29.99 -17.02
C GLY A 56 -7.86 30.21 -15.66
N VAL A 57 -8.46 29.74 -14.56
CA VAL A 57 -8.04 30.08 -13.18
C VAL A 57 -6.93 29.18 -12.64
N LEU A 58 -6.73 27.98 -13.19
CA LEU A 58 -5.88 26.96 -12.55
C LEU A 58 -4.91 26.27 -13.53
N VAL A 59 -3.65 26.69 -13.50
CA VAL A 59 -2.57 26.18 -14.38
C VAL A 59 -1.79 24.99 -13.76
N LEU A 60 -1.88 24.75 -12.44
CA LEU A 60 -0.89 23.93 -11.72
C LEU A 60 -1.40 22.60 -11.09
N ALA A 61 -2.68 22.24 -11.23
CA ALA A 61 -3.23 21.03 -10.61
C ALA A 61 -3.36 19.72 -11.44
N PRO A 62 -3.24 19.69 -12.79
CA PRO A 62 -3.60 18.47 -13.54
C PRO A 62 -2.63 17.30 -13.28
N ALA A 63 -1.36 17.57 -13.01
CA ALA A 63 -0.36 16.54 -12.76
C ALA A 63 -0.63 15.71 -11.50
N ARG A 64 -1.11 16.35 -10.41
CA ARG A 64 -1.47 15.66 -9.16
C ARG A 64 -2.70 14.77 -9.35
N ALA A 65 -3.71 15.29 -10.03
CA ALA A 65 -4.92 14.52 -10.35
C ALA A 65 -4.61 13.31 -11.25
N VAL A 66 -3.74 13.47 -12.26
CA VAL A 66 -3.30 12.35 -13.12
C VAL A 66 -2.50 11.30 -12.33
N ARG A 67 -1.64 11.71 -11.41
CA ARG A 67 -0.88 10.79 -10.55
C ARG A 67 -1.80 9.98 -9.63
N LEU A 68 -2.78 10.64 -9.01
CA LEU A 68 -3.79 9.99 -8.17
C LEU A 68 -4.68 9.02 -8.98
N LEU A 69 -5.04 9.37 -10.23
CA LEU A 69 -5.79 8.48 -11.14
C LEU A 69 -5.02 7.18 -11.41
N ARG A 70 -3.72 7.28 -11.66
CA ARG A 70 -2.87 6.10 -11.87
C ARG A 70 -2.83 5.22 -10.63
N ILE A 71 -2.62 5.82 -9.45
CA ILE A 71 -2.55 5.09 -8.18
C ILE A 71 -3.88 4.36 -7.91
N LEU A 72 -5.03 5.04 -8.02
CA LEU A 72 -6.33 4.40 -7.80
C LEU A 72 -6.62 3.30 -8.81
N ARG A 73 -6.22 3.48 -10.07
CA ARG A 73 -6.40 2.44 -11.10
C ARG A 73 -5.55 1.21 -10.78
N THR A 74 -4.30 1.40 -10.34
CA THR A 74 -3.42 0.32 -9.89
C THR A 74 -3.98 -0.40 -8.67
N ILE A 75 -4.45 0.33 -7.66
CA ILE A 75 -5.06 -0.24 -6.45
C ILE A 75 -6.32 -1.04 -6.81
N ARG A 76 -7.16 -0.51 -7.71
CA ARG A 76 -8.34 -1.20 -8.20
C ARG A 76 -7.98 -2.53 -8.86
N THR A 77 -7.00 -2.54 -9.75
CA THR A 77 -6.52 -3.76 -10.40
C THR A 77 -6.09 -4.78 -9.34
N ILE A 78 -5.33 -4.36 -8.33
CA ILE A 78 -4.87 -5.22 -7.22
C ILE A 78 -6.04 -5.74 -6.37
N SER A 79 -7.06 -4.91 -6.08
CA SER A 79 -8.27 -5.32 -5.34
C SER A 79 -9.07 -6.38 -6.12
N ILE A 80 -9.17 -6.26 -7.45
CA ILE A 80 -9.80 -7.27 -8.31
C ILE A 80 -9.05 -8.61 -8.21
N PHE A 81 -7.72 -8.59 -8.22
CA PHE A 81 -6.93 -9.81 -8.00
C PHE A 81 -7.17 -10.42 -6.61
N SER A 82 -7.30 -9.59 -5.58
CA SER A 82 -7.64 -10.04 -4.23
C SER A 82 -9.02 -10.69 -4.11
N HIS A 83 -9.93 -10.52 -5.08
CA HIS A 83 -11.20 -11.26 -5.07
C HIS A 83 -11.04 -12.77 -5.25
N SER A 84 -9.93 -13.22 -5.82
CA SER A 84 -9.67 -14.65 -5.93
C SER A 84 -9.39 -15.27 -4.55
N HIS A 85 -10.18 -16.30 -4.21
CA HIS A 85 -10.05 -17.03 -2.94
C HIS A 85 -8.62 -17.52 -2.69
N LYS A 86 -7.91 -17.90 -3.76
CA LYS A 86 -6.49 -18.31 -3.73
C LYS A 86 -5.58 -17.19 -3.22
N LEU A 87 -5.72 -15.96 -3.70
CA LEU A 87 -4.88 -14.83 -3.27
C LEU A 87 -5.21 -14.37 -1.84
N ARG A 88 -6.48 -14.48 -1.41
CA ARG A 88 -6.86 -14.24 0.00
C ARG A 88 -6.21 -15.26 0.94
N THR A 89 -6.17 -16.53 0.55
CA THR A 89 -5.46 -17.55 1.33
C THR A 89 -3.96 -17.25 1.39
N LEU A 90 -3.32 -16.95 0.26
CA LEU A 90 -1.89 -16.62 0.24
C LEU A 90 -1.56 -15.41 1.11
N THR A 91 -2.33 -14.33 1.01
CA THR A 91 -2.12 -13.14 1.84
C THR A 91 -2.34 -13.41 3.32
N ARG A 92 -3.32 -14.25 3.69
CA ARG A 92 -3.47 -14.71 5.08
C ARG A 92 -2.25 -15.50 5.55
N LEU A 93 -1.70 -16.38 4.71
CA LEU A 93 -0.47 -17.10 5.04
C LEU A 93 0.69 -16.13 5.26
N PHE A 94 0.91 -15.15 4.37
CA PHE A 94 1.94 -14.13 4.58
C PHE A 94 1.77 -13.36 5.90
N VAL A 95 0.54 -12.97 6.23
CA VAL A 95 0.23 -12.29 7.49
C VAL A 95 0.46 -13.19 8.71
N GLN A 96 0.20 -14.50 8.57
CA GLN A 96 0.46 -15.51 9.59
C GLN A 96 1.96 -15.81 9.74
N MET A 97 2.76 -15.64 8.68
CA MET A 97 4.21 -15.80 8.72
C MET A 97 4.94 -14.63 9.40
N ARG A 98 4.26 -13.53 9.75
CA ARG A 98 4.88 -12.37 10.42
C ARG A 98 5.76 -12.72 11.63
N PRO A 99 5.30 -13.48 12.64
CA PRO A 99 6.15 -13.85 13.78
C PRO A 99 7.39 -14.62 13.34
N VAL A 100 7.27 -15.54 12.37
CA VAL A 100 8.39 -16.34 11.87
C VAL A 100 9.44 -15.44 11.18
N ILE A 101 8.99 -14.51 10.35
CA ILE A 101 9.88 -13.55 9.67
C ILE A 101 10.62 -12.68 10.68
N VAL A 102 9.90 -12.15 11.69
CA VAL A 102 10.50 -11.31 12.74
C VAL A 102 11.55 -12.09 13.53
N THR A 103 11.26 -13.33 13.91
CA THR A 103 12.21 -14.19 14.62
C THR A 103 13.46 -14.47 13.79
N ILE A 104 13.31 -14.86 12.52
CA ILE A 104 14.46 -15.13 11.63
C ILE A 104 15.31 -13.88 11.43
N LEU A 105 14.67 -12.74 11.16
CA LEU A 105 15.37 -11.47 10.98
C LEU A 105 16.12 -11.07 12.26
N GLY A 106 15.51 -11.25 13.43
CA GLY A 106 16.15 -11.05 14.73
C GLY A 106 17.39 -11.92 14.92
N THR A 107 17.30 -13.20 14.56
CA THR A 107 18.45 -14.12 14.62
C THR A 107 19.58 -13.69 13.70
N ILE A 108 19.28 -13.30 12.45
CA ILE A 108 20.28 -12.81 11.50
C ILE A 108 20.96 -11.54 12.04
N LEU A 109 20.19 -10.61 12.61
CA LEU A 109 20.73 -9.39 13.21
C LEU A 109 21.64 -9.69 14.42
N MET A 110 21.28 -10.68 15.24
CA MET A 110 22.07 -11.08 16.41
C MET A 110 23.42 -11.67 16.00
N ILE A 111 23.45 -12.50 14.94
CA ILE A 111 24.69 -13.03 14.36
C ILE A 111 25.52 -11.91 13.74
N LEU A 112 24.89 -11.01 12.97
CA LEU A 112 25.59 -9.87 12.38
C LEU A 112 26.20 -8.97 13.45
N TYR A 113 25.51 -8.74 14.56
CA TYR A 113 26.01 -7.98 15.69
C TYR A 113 27.29 -8.61 16.28
N ALA A 114 27.32 -9.93 16.46
CA ALA A 114 28.52 -10.62 16.93
C ALA A 114 29.71 -10.41 15.98
N TYR A 115 29.51 -10.55 14.67
CA TYR A 115 30.54 -10.26 13.67
C TYR A 115 30.99 -8.79 13.66
N LEU A 116 30.05 -7.86 13.90
CA LEU A 116 30.33 -6.44 13.94
C LEU A 116 31.21 -6.07 15.13
N VAL A 117 30.97 -6.65 16.30
CA VAL A 117 31.84 -6.48 17.49
C VAL A 117 33.24 -7.03 17.23
N ILE A 118 33.34 -8.24 16.66
CA ILE A 118 34.63 -8.84 16.28
C ILE A 118 35.36 -7.94 15.28
N GLY A 119 34.65 -7.42 14.28
CA GLY A 119 35.20 -6.49 13.30
C GLY A 119 35.71 -5.20 13.94
N ILE A 120 34.93 -4.58 14.83
CA ILE A 120 35.38 -3.38 15.54
C ILE A 120 36.66 -3.67 16.32
N GLU A 121 36.71 -4.73 17.12
CA GLU A 121 37.90 -5.04 17.92
C GLU A 121 39.11 -5.46 17.07
N ALA A 122 38.90 -6.12 15.93
CA ALA A 122 39.99 -6.51 15.02
C ALA A 122 40.61 -5.30 14.28
N PHE A 123 39.81 -4.27 13.98
CA PHE A 123 40.24 -3.09 13.22
C PHE A 123 40.42 -1.83 14.09
N LYS A 124 40.13 -1.90 15.39
CA LYS A 124 40.34 -0.81 16.36
C LYS A 124 41.80 -0.38 16.34
N GLY A 125 42.05 0.90 16.02
CA GLY A 125 43.39 1.48 15.97
C GLY A 125 44.19 1.27 14.68
N LYS A 126 43.90 0.25 13.86
CA LYS A 126 44.60 0.05 12.57
C LYS A 126 44.10 0.96 11.44
N ALA A 127 42.82 1.33 11.47
CA ALA A 127 42.24 2.23 10.47
C ALA A 127 42.65 3.70 10.66
N VAL A 128 43.00 4.11 11.89
CA VAL A 128 43.40 5.49 12.21
C VAL A 128 44.86 5.76 11.81
N TYR A 129 45.76 4.79 12.00
CA TYR A 129 47.18 4.94 11.63
C TYR A 129 47.41 5.15 10.13
N SER A 130 46.63 4.50 9.25
CA SER A 130 46.76 4.66 7.80
C SER A 130 46.22 5.98 7.25
N ALA A 131 45.42 6.73 8.03
CA ALA A 131 44.92 8.05 7.63
C ALA A 131 45.86 9.19 8.03
N GLU A 132 46.70 8.98 9.06
CA GLU A 132 47.71 9.94 9.53
C GLU A 132 49.03 9.83 8.74
N GLU A 133 49.31 8.67 8.12
CA GLU A 133 50.49 8.42 7.27
C GLU A 133 50.32 8.89 5.79
N ARG A 134 49.27 9.65 5.47
CA ARG A 134 49.06 10.25 4.13
C ARG A 134 48.95 11.76 4.16
#